data_AF-A0A925VZV9-F1
#
_entry.id   AF-A0A925VZV9-F1
#
_cell.length_a   1.000
_cell.length_b   1.000
_cell.length_c   1.000
_cell.angle_alpha   90.00
_cell.angle_beta   90.00
_cell.angle_gamma   90.00
#
_symmetry.space_group_name_H-M   'P 1'
#
loop_
_entity.id
_entity.type
_entity.pdbx_description
1 polymer ?
#
loop_
_entity_poly.entity_id
_entity_poly.type
_entity_poly.pdbx_seq_one_letter_code
_entity_poly.pdbx_strand_id
1 'polypeptide(L)'
;MQPVGRPVRSLLRLEGLAVSIAGLLVWAGMDGGWWRFALLFLLPDVSMVGYVWGPRVGAAFYNAAHSYALPMLICVAGVMLDHRVLLLTGTLWMTHIGIDRVFGYGLKYATGFRDTHLGRLGPEPMPAAVMRTGEHLAQFLGTNERAQPAQAAAASVHTAH
;
A
#
# COMPACT_ATOMS: atom_id res chain seq x y z
N MET A 1 4.71 -11.51 18.55
CA MET A 1 5.69 -10.45 18.26
C MET A 1 5.03 -9.44 17.35
N GLN A 2 4.84 -8.19 17.79
CA GLN A 2 4.42 -7.12 16.86
C GLN A 2 5.53 -6.96 15.80
N PRO A 3 5.22 -6.85 14.49
CA PRO A 3 6.24 -6.58 13.49
C PRO A 3 6.97 -5.29 13.89
N VAL A 4 8.29 -5.36 14.05
CA VAL A 4 9.14 -4.29 14.63
C VAL A 4 9.01 -2.94 13.88
N GLY A 5 8.40 -2.92 12.68
CA GLY A 5 8.15 -1.71 11.89
C GLY A 5 6.76 -1.07 11.99
N ARG A 6 5.77 -1.66 12.71
CA ARG A 6 4.40 -1.09 12.73
C ARG A 6 4.33 0.34 13.32
N PRO A 7 4.94 0.64 14.48
CA PRO A 7 4.86 1.99 15.06
C PRO A 7 5.48 3.06 14.16
N VAL A 8 6.64 2.76 13.56
CA VAL A 8 7.36 3.69 12.65
C VAL A 8 6.52 3.98 11.40
N ARG A 9 5.90 2.96 10.80
CA ARG A 9 5.03 3.16 9.64
C ARG A 9 3.84 4.04 9.98
N SER A 10 3.18 3.82 11.13
CA SER A 10 2.09 4.68 11.58
C SER A 10 2.53 6.12 11.77
N LEU A 11 3.72 6.34 12.36
CA LEU A 11 4.29 7.69 12.51
C LEU A 11 4.48 8.37 11.16
N LEU A 12 5.09 7.69 10.18
CA LEU A 12 5.28 8.24 8.82
C LEU A 12 3.96 8.56 8.12
N ARG A 13 2.88 7.80 8.39
CA ARG A 13 1.53 8.12 7.89
C ARG A 13 0.96 9.37 8.55
N LEU A 14 1.15 9.52 9.86
CA LEU A 14 0.72 10.71 10.60
C LEU A 14 1.49 11.96 10.15
N GLU A 15 2.79 11.84 9.89
CA GLU A 15 3.57 12.92 9.27
C GLU A 15 3.03 13.29 7.88
N GLY A 16 2.71 12.29 7.05
CA GLY A 16 2.06 12.50 5.75
C GLY A 16 0.72 13.22 5.88
N LEU A 17 -0.10 12.84 6.87
CA LEU A 17 -1.37 13.49 7.18
C LEU A 17 -1.18 14.95 7.58
N ALA A 18 -0.22 15.22 8.48
CA ALA A 18 0.07 16.58 8.94
C ALA A 18 0.52 17.47 7.77
N VAL A 19 1.41 16.99 6.90
CA VAL A 19 1.85 17.70 5.69
C VAL A 19 0.66 17.95 4.75
N SER A 20 -0.21 16.95 4.57
CA SER A 20 -1.39 17.07 3.70
C SER A 20 -2.35 18.15 4.19
N ILE A 21 -2.66 18.15 5.49
CA ILE A 21 -3.52 19.16 6.12
C ILE A 21 -2.89 20.54 5.98
N ALA A 22 -1.61 20.69 6.29
CA ALA A 22 -0.91 21.97 6.16
C ALA A 22 -0.98 22.51 4.73
N GLY A 23 -0.71 21.67 3.73
CA GLY A 23 -0.76 22.10 2.35
C GLY A 23 -2.17 22.41 1.84
N LEU A 24 -3.20 21.67 2.29
CA LEU A 24 -4.60 22.01 2.01
C LEU A 24 -4.99 23.38 2.58
N LEU A 25 -4.55 23.68 3.81
CA LEU A 25 -4.80 24.98 4.45
C LEU A 25 -4.12 26.12 3.69
N VAL A 26 -2.87 25.95 3.28
CA VAL A 26 -2.15 26.93 2.45
C VAL A 26 -2.86 27.12 1.10
N TRP A 27 -3.25 26.04 0.43
CA TRP A 27 -3.96 26.12 -0.85
C TRP A 27 -5.29 26.89 -0.73
N ALA A 28 -6.07 26.58 0.32
CA ALA A 28 -7.33 27.26 0.60
C ALA A 28 -7.13 28.74 0.95
N GLY A 29 -6.16 29.06 1.81
CA GLY A 29 -5.86 30.42 2.22
C GLY A 29 -5.28 31.32 1.12
N MET A 30 -4.80 30.73 0.03
CA MET A 30 -4.25 31.44 -1.13
C MET A 30 -5.18 31.45 -2.35
N ASP A 31 -6.44 31.02 -2.20
CA ASP A 31 -7.43 30.92 -3.28
C ASP A 31 -6.91 30.12 -4.50
N GLY A 32 -6.24 29.00 -4.24
CA GLY A 32 -5.62 28.16 -5.28
C GLY A 32 -6.63 27.61 -6.29
N GLY A 33 -7.92 27.57 -5.95
CA GLY A 33 -9.02 27.13 -6.82
C GLY A 33 -9.08 25.61 -6.92
N TRP A 34 -10.14 25.02 -6.34
CA TRP A 34 -10.26 23.58 -6.13
C TRP A 34 -10.26 22.73 -7.40
N TRP A 35 -10.72 23.27 -8.54
CA TRP A 35 -10.67 22.54 -9.81
C TRP A 35 -9.23 22.33 -10.31
N ARG A 36 -8.34 23.34 -10.16
CA ARG A 36 -6.91 23.23 -10.50
C ARG A 36 -6.23 22.25 -9.58
N PHE A 37 -6.59 22.27 -8.30
CA PHE A 37 -6.11 21.31 -7.32
C PHE A 37 -6.40 19.89 -7.80
N ALA A 38 -7.68 19.58 -8.04
CA ALA A 38 -8.11 18.24 -8.46
C ALA A 38 -7.42 17.80 -9.76
N LEU A 39 -7.26 18.69 -10.74
CA LEU A 39 -6.62 18.38 -12.01
C LEU A 39 -5.12 18.10 -11.85
N LEU A 40 -4.40 18.96 -11.12
CA LEU A 40 -2.95 18.90 -10.99
C LEU A 40 -2.48 17.89 -9.93
N PHE A 41 -3.38 17.48 -9.03
CA PHE A 41 -3.08 16.53 -7.97
C PHE A 41 -2.50 15.22 -8.51
N LEU A 42 -3.00 14.71 -9.64
CA LEU A 42 -2.54 13.45 -10.24
C LEU A 42 -1.23 13.57 -11.05
N LEU A 43 -0.69 14.79 -11.21
CA LEU A 43 0.46 15.02 -12.08
C LEU A 43 1.75 14.31 -11.61
N PRO A 44 2.07 14.26 -10.30
CA PRO A 44 3.25 13.52 -9.82
C PRO A 44 3.20 12.02 -10.14
N ASP A 45 2.01 11.43 -10.20
CA ASP A 45 1.81 9.99 -10.46
C ASP A 45 2.13 9.59 -11.90
N VAL A 46 2.16 10.53 -12.84
CA VAL A 46 2.61 10.28 -14.22
C VAL A 46 4.04 9.73 -14.24
N SER A 47 4.85 10.01 -13.21
CA SER A 47 6.18 9.41 -13.03
C SER A 47 6.18 7.88 -13.01
N MET A 48 5.04 7.23 -12.71
CA MET A 48 4.88 5.78 -12.78
C MET A 48 5.06 5.20 -14.19
N VAL A 49 4.92 6.01 -15.25
CA VAL A 49 5.22 5.59 -16.63
C VAL A 49 6.66 5.08 -16.75
N GLY A 50 7.57 5.51 -15.87
CA GLY A 50 8.93 4.98 -15.78
C GLY A 50 9.02 3.46 -15.64
N TYR A 51 7.98 2.80 -15.10
CA TYR A 51 7.93 1.34 -14.97
C TYR A 51 7.83 0.60 -16.30
N VAL A 52 7.50 1.28 -17.42
CA VAL A 52 7.55 0.72 -18.78
C VAL A 52 8.97 0.26 -19.15
N TRP A 53 10.00 0.93 -18.63
CA TRP A 53 11.41 0.56 -18.82
C TRP A 53 11.96 -0.36 -17.71
N GLY A 54 11.07 -0.89 -16.87
CA GLY A 54 11.38 -1.88 -15.84
C GLY A 54 11.43 -1.32 -14.41
N PRO A 55 11.52 -2.22 -13.40
CA PRO A 55 11.30 -1.86 -11.99
C PRO A 55 12.30 -0.86 -11.41
N ARG A 56 13.58 -0.94 -11.82
CA ARG A 56 14.64 -0.04 -11.34
C ARG A 56 14.43 1.39 -11.81
N VAL A 57 14.18 1.55 -13.11
CA VAL A 57 13.96 2.85 -13.75
C VAL A 57 12.65 3.46 -13.22
N GLY A 58 11.58 2.66 -13.16
CA GLY A 58 10.31 3.08 -12.58
C GLY A 58 10.42 3.54 -11.13
N ALA A 59 11.12 2.77 -10.27
CA ALA A 59 11.34 3.17 -8.88
C ALA A 59 12.14 4.47 -8.77
N ALA A 60 13.15 4.68 -9.62
CA ALA A 60 13.94 5.91 -9.61
C ALA A 60 13.11 7.14 -9.98
N PHE A 61 12.36 7.09 -11.08
CA PHE A 61 11.47 8.19 -11.50
C PHE A 61 10.37 8.47 -10.48
N TYR A 62 9.72 7.41 -9.99
CA TYR A 62 8.68 7.55 -8.98
C TYR A 62 9.24 8.17 -7.69
N ASN A 63 10.39 7.70 -7.20
CA ASN A 63 10.99 8.21 -5.97
C ASN A 63 11.47 9.66 -6.11
N ALA A 64 11.96 10.06 -7.28
CA ALA A 64 12.30 11.45 -7.55
C ALA A 64 11.05 12.35 -7.46
N ALA A 65 9.93 11.90 -8.04
CA ALA A 65 8.67 12.64 -7.99
C ALA A 65 7.98 12.58 -6.61
N HIS A 66 8.21 11.53 -5.81
CA HIS A 66 7.59 11.33 -4.49
C HIS A 66 8.54 11.61 -3.31
N SER A 67 9.66 12.28 -3.58
CA SER A 67 10.53 12.86 -2.56
C SER A 67 10.04 14.26 -2.20
N TYR A 68 10.06 14.62 -0.91
CA TYR A 68 9.74 15.98 -0.48
C TYR A 68 10.80 17.02 -0.89
N ALA A 69 12.00 16.60 -1.32
CA ALA A 69 13.10 17.52 -1.60
C ALA A 69 12.76 18.54 -2.69
N LEU A 70 12.30 18.06 -3.86
CA LEU A 70 11.98 18.93 -4.99
C LEU A 70 10.80 19.89 -4.70
N PRO A 71 9.63 19.42 -4.21
CA PRO A 71 8.53 20.34 -3.93
C PRO A 71 8.84 21.31 -2.79
N MET A 72 9.66 20.91 -1.80
CA MET A 72 10.15 21.83 -0.77
C MET A 72 11.02 22.93 -1.37
N LEU A 73 11.95 22.61 -2.28
CA LEU A 73 12.76 23.63 -2.97
C LEU A 73 11.88 24.59 -3.78
N ILE A 74 10.82 24.09 -4.43
CA ILE A 74 9.85 24.92 -5.15
C ILE A 74 9.09 25.84 -4.18
N CYS A 75 8.66 25.35 -3.00
CA CYS A 75 8.05 26.18 -1.96
C CYS A 75 9.00 27.28 -1.49
N VAL A 76 10.26 26.94 -1.18
CA VAL A 76 11.27 27.90 -0.74
C VAL A 76 11.50 28.97 -1.81
N ALA A 77 11.64 28.57 -3.07
CA ALA A 77 11.75 29.53 -4.18
C ALA A 77 10.51 30.42 -4.30
N GLY A 78 9.31 29.86 -4.12
CA GLY A 78 8.06 30.61 -4.11
C GLY A 78 8.01 31.67 -3.00
N VAL A 79 8.52 31.38 -1.81
CA VAL A 79 8.61 32.37 -0.73
C VAL A 79 9.69 33.41 -1.02
N MET A 80 10.89 33.00 -1.42
CA MET A 80 12.02 33.91 -1.65
C MET A 80 11.80 34.87 -2.82
N LEU A 81 11.03 34.44 -3.82
CA LEU A 81 10.69 35.24 -5.00
C LEU A 81 9.32 35.92 -4.90
N ASP A 82 8.61 35.79 -3.77
CA ASP A 82 7.22 36.22 -3.59
C ASP A 82 6.29 35.76 -4.73
N HIS A 83 6.51 34.52 -5.20
CA HIS A 83 5.87 34.00 -6.40
C HIS A 83 4.77 32.99 -6.05
N ARG A 84 3.53 33.48 -6.02
CA ARG A 84 2.32 32.71 -5.66
C ARG A 84 2.19 31.37 -6.37
N VAL A 85 2.45 31.31 -7.67
CA VAL A 85 2.29 30.05 -8.44
C VAL A 85 3.30 29.00 -7.99
N LEU A 86 4.55 29.38 -7.69
CA LEU A 86 5.56 28.42 -7.24
C LEU A 86 5.18 27.86 -5.88
N LEU A 87 4.76 28.73 -4.95
CA LEU A 87 4.31 28.30 -3.63
C LEU A 87 3.12 27.34 -3.70
N LEU A 88 2.10 27.65 -4.52
CA LEU A 88 0.95 26.78 -4.75
C LEU A 88 1.33 25.45 -5.39
N THR A 89 2.24 25.45 -6.37
CA THR A 89 2.73 24.23 -7.04
C THR A 89 3.47 23.33 -6.07
N GLY A 90 4.45 23.86 -5.31
CA GLY A 90 5.19 23.09 -4.33
C GLY A 90 4.28 22.54 -3.23
N THR A 91 3.34 23.36 -2.76
CA THR A 91 2.39 22.99 -1.71
C THR A 91 1.47 21.86 -2.17
N LEU A 92 0.86 21.98 -3.35
CA LEU A 92 0.01 20.94 -3.93
C LEU A 92 0.76 19.62 -4.06
N TRP A 93 2.00 19.68 -4.52
CA TRP A 93 2.85 18.50 -4.68
C TRP A 93 3.20 17.88 -3.33
N MET A 94 3.55 18.68 -2.31
CA MET A 94 3.74 18.16 -0.95
C MET A 94 2.46 17.52 -0.39
N THR A 95 1.29 18.11 -0.63
CA THR A 95 0.01 17.52 -0.25
C THR A 95 -0.23 16.17 -0.92
N HIS A 96 0.07 16.04 -2.22
CA HIS A 96 -0.01 14.76 -2.93
C HIS A 96 0.84 13.68 -2.27
N ILE A 97 2.13 13.97 -2.04
CA ILE A 97 3.05 13.01 -1.37
C ILE A 97 2.57 12.65 0.03
N GLY A 98 2.03 13.63 0.77
CA GLY A 98 1.47 13.41 2.10
C GLY A 98 0.29 12.45 2.09
N ILE A 99 -0.66 12.64 1.18
CA ILE A 99 -1.86 11.81 1.04
C ILE A 99 -1.45 10.39 0.62
N ASP A 100 -0.51 10.27 -0.31
CA ASP A 100 0.07 8.98 -0.71
C ASP A 100 0.60 8.20 0.51
N ARG A 101 1.38 8.88 1.37
CA ARG A 101 1.90 8.30 2.61
C ARG A 101 0.79 7.83 3.54
N VAL A 102 -0.29 8.59 3.71
CA VAL A 102 -1.45 8.18 4.52
C VAL A 102 -2.02 6.85 4.04
N PHE A 103 -2.17 6.69 2.72
CA PHE A 103 -2.65 5.44 2.10
C PHE A 103 -1.61 4.31 2.08
N GLY A 104 -0.39 4.57 2.55
CA GLY A 104 0.70 3.60 2.59
C GLY A 104 1.49 3.52 1.28
N TYR A 105 1.20 4.39 0.32
CA TYR A 105 2.10 4.64 -0.79
C TYR A 105 3.33 5.40 -0.28
N GLY A 106 4.47 5.16 -0.90
CA GLY A 106 5.73 5.72 -0.43
C GLY A 106 6.84 5.33 -1.37
N LEU A 107 8.06 5.77 -1.05
CA LEU A 107 9.26 5.43 -1.80
C LEU A 107 9.36 3.93 -2.04
N LYS A 108 9.66 3.60 -3.30
CA LYS A 108 9.64 2.27 -3.90
C LYS A 108 11.02 1.65 -3.85
N TYR A 109 11.07 0.37 -3.50
CA TYR A 109 12.25 -0.46 -3.72
C TYR A 109 12.32 -0.90 -5.19
N ALA A 110 13.54 -1.17 -5.66
CA ALA A 110 13.80 -1.63 -7.02
C ALA A 110 13.28 -3.05 -7.31
N THR A 111 12.76 -3.76 -6.30
CA THR A 111 12.21 -5.12 -6.40
C THR A 111 10.83 -5.16 -7.07
N GLY A 112 10.08 -4.06 -7.02
CA GLY A 112 8.77 -3.96 -7.66
C GLY A 112 7.92 -2.82 -7.11
N PHE A 113 6.85 -2.46 -7.82
CA PHE A 113 5.99 -1.33 -7.47
C PHE A 113 5.28 -1.47 -6.10
N ARG A 114 5.03 -2.69 -5.65
CA ARG A 114 4.32 -2.96 -4.39
C ARG A 114 5.21 -2.88 -3.16
N ASP A 115 6.53 -2.89 -3.33
CA ASP A 115 7.46 -2.91 -2.20
C ASP A 115 7.86 -1.48 -1.87
N THR A 116 7.36 -0.97 -0.75
CA THR A 116 7.61 0.41 -0.31
C THR A 116 8.28 0.45 1.06
N HIS A 117 8.88 1.59 1.40
CA HIS A 117 9.43 1.81 2.75
C HIS A 117 8.35 1.79 3.86
N LEU A 118 7.06 1.96 3.50
CA LEU A 118 5.92 1.82 4.42
C LEU A 118 5.39 0.37 4.48
N GLY A 119 6.03 -0.55 3.77
CA GLY A 119 5.62 -1.94 3.66
C GLY A 119 5.15 -2.33 2.28
N ARG A 120 4.77 -3.60 2.18
CA ARG A 120 4.22 -4.16 0.95
C ARG A 120 2.76 -3.73 0.78
N LEU A 121 2.41 -3.31 -0.42
CA LEU A 121 1.05 -2.95 -0.80
C LEU A 121 0.22 -4.20 -1.12
N GLY A 122 -0.91 -4.36 -0.45
CA GLY A 122 -1.86 -5.46 -0.64
C GLY A 122 -1.86 -6.48 0.51
N PRO A 123 -2.68 -7.54 0.42
CA PRO A 123 -2.76 -8.58 1.44
C PRO A 123 -1.40 -9.26 1.64
N GLU A 124 -1.02 -9.49 2.90
CA GLU A 124 0.13 -10.33 3.22
C GLU A 124 -0.12 -11.75 2.68
N PRO A 125 0.85 -12.38 2.00
CA PRO A 125 0.72 -13.78 1.62
C PRO A 125 0.45 -14.60 2.88
N MET A 126 -0.56 -15.47 2.84
CA MET A 126 -0.85 -16.38 3.95
C MET A 126 0.43 -17.15 4.31
N PRO A 127 0.84 -17.20 5.59
CA PRO A 127 2.05 -17.90 5.98
C PRO A 127 2.01 -19.34 5.47
N ALA A 128 3.12 -19.85 4.94
CA ALA A 128 3.20 -21.21 4.42
C ALA A 128 2.77 -22.27 5.45
N ALA A 129 2.93 -21.99 6.75
CA ALA A 129 2.43 -22.81 7.84
C ALA A 129 0.90 -22.96 7.83
N VAL A 130 0.17 -21.86 7.57
CA VAL A 130 -1.29 -21.86 7.52
C VAL A 130 -1.79 -22.58 6.26
N MET A 131 -1.09 -22.45 5.14
CA MET A 131 -1.40 -23.23 3.92
C MET A 131 -1.20 -24.73 4.14
N ARG A 132 -0.10 -25.16 4.77
CA ARG A 132 0.12 -26.59 5.09
C ARG A 132 -0.94 -27.14 6.03
N THR A 133 -1.37 -26.38 7.04
CA THR A 133 -2.46 -26.83 7.93
C THR A 133 -3.78 -26.97 7.18
N GLY A 134 -4.09 -26.05 6.25
CA GLY A 134 -5.27 -26.15 5.39
C GLY A 134 -5.23 -27.38 4.47
N GLU A 135 -4.08 -27.69 3.90
CA GLU A 135 -3.88 -28.91 3.09
C GLU A 135 -4.07 -30.19 3.93
N HIS A 136 -3.46 -30.25 5.12
CA HIS A 136 -3.62 -31.38 6.03
C HIS A 136 -5.07 -31.54 6.52
N LEU A 137 -5.77 -30.43 6.80
CA LEU A 137 -7.17 -30.47 7.23
C LEU A 137 -8.10 -30.88 6.08
N ALA A 138 -7.87 -30.38 4.87
CA ALA A 138 -8.60 -30.80 3.67
C ALA A 138 -8.37 -32.28 3.36
N GLN A 139 -7.15 -32.78 3.57
CA GLN A 139 -6.82 -34.20 3.42
C GLN A 139 -7.50 -35.05 4.49
N PHE A 140 -7.53 -34.61 5.75
CA PHE A 140 -8.21 -35.30 6.85
C PHE A 140 -9.74 -35.31 6.71
N LEU A 141 -10.34 -34.19 6.28
CA LEU A 141 -11.78 -34.07 6.06
C LEU A 141 -12.22 -34.80 4.79
N GLY A 142 -11.40 -34.79 3.73
CA GLY A 142 -11.66 -35.54 2.49
C GLY A 142 -11.54 -37.06 2.62
N THR A 143 -10.92 -37.56 3.69
CA THR A 143 -10.85 -39.00 3.99
C THR A 143 -12.05 -39.53 4.79
N ASN A 144 -12.93 -38.66 5.31
CA ASN A 144 -13.99 -39.09 6.24
C ASN A 144 -15.32 -39.50 5.56
N GLU A 145 -15.51 -39.21 4.27
CA GLU A 145 -16.76 -39.56 3.56
C GLU A 145 -16.76 -40.97 2.91
N ARG A 146 -15.70 -41.76 3.10
CA ARG A 146 -15.55 -43.09 2.45
C ARG A 146 -15.41 -44.29 3.38
N ALA A 147 -15.74 -44.16 4.67
CA ALA A 147 -15.74 -45.30 5.59
C ALA A 147 -17.11 -45.56 6.24
N GLN A 148 -17.66 -46.74 5.92
CA GLN A 148 -18.81 -47.49 6.49
C GLN A 148 -20.22 -47.14 5.97
N PRO A 149 -20.89 -48.11 5.32
CA PRO A 149 -21.42 -49.27 6.05
C PRO A 149 -21.28 -50.62 5.32
N ALA A 150 -20.58 -51.61 5.91
CA ALA A 150 -20.62 -53.00 5.42
C ALA A 150 -20.33 -54.08 6.48
N GLN A 151 -20.49 -53.79 7.78
CA GLN A 151 -20.32 -54.78 8.85
C GLN A 151 -21.50 -54.73 9.83
N ALA A 152 -22.68 -55.12 9.36
CA ALA A 152 -23.83 -55.41 10.20
C ALA A 152 -24.78 -56.41 9.50
N ALA A 153 -24.24 -57.54 9.01
CA ALA A 153 -25.05 -58.63 8.46
C ALA A 153 -24.29 -59.97 8.45
N ALA A 154 -23.83 -60.43 9.61
CA ALA A 154 -23.29 -61.79 9.78
C ALA A 154 -23.40 -62.24 11.25
N ALA A 155 -24.61 -62.20 11.81
CA ALA A 155 -24.89 -62.76 13.13
C ALA A 155 -26.34 -63.25 13.22
N SER A 156 -26.74 -64.12 12.30
CA SER A 156 -27.94 -64.94 12.46
C SER A 156 -27.86 -66.10 11.49
N VAL A 157 -27.52 -67.29 12.00
CA VAL A 157 -27.90 -68.65 11.57
C VAL A 157 -26.82 -69.58 12.15
N HIS A 158 -27.10 -70.23 13.29
CA HIS A 158 -27.24 -71.69 13.36
C HIS A 158 -27.45 -72.13 14.83
N THR A 159 -28.71 -72.23 15.23
CA THR A 159 -29.19 -73.11 16.31
C THR A 159 -30.01 -74.21 15.64
N ALA A 160 -29.54 -75.45 15.70
CA ALA A 160 -30.36 -76.66 15.52
C ALA A 160 -29.56 -77.88 16.02
N HIS A 161 -29.86 -78.30 17.24
CA HIS A 161 -29.75 -79.68 17.72
C HIS A 161 -31.03 -79.98 18.49
#